data_AF-A0A2N4T3G6-F1
#
_entry.id   AF-A0A2N4T3G6-F1
#
_cell.length_a   1.000
_cell.length_b   1.000
_cell.length_c   1.000
_cell.angle_alpha   90.00
_cell.angle_beta   90.00
_cell.angle_gamma   90.00
#
_symmetry.space_group_name_H-M   'P 1'
#
loop_
_entity.id
_entity.type
_entity.pdbx_description
1 polymer ?
#
loop_
_entity_poly.entity_id
_entity_poly.type
_entity_poly.pdbx_seq_one_letter_code
_entity_poly.pdbx_strand_id
1 'polypeptide(L)'
;MGGAALFPYPADGLILTAGVLAVVLAAVNFLGLVRDVVAGTVLTAVDERVVALMPHLRTPAQTAFFAFCSSAADNVTVVLGLLVLILMSWRAPALRPVAGLLVTAWAAKTVVSTVVQHLVGRPRPDRTLALVTETGPGFPSGHALTATVMGGLVAYLLVRAAHRPAVRLVVLLSVLPAIGLVGLSRIYLGAHYPSDVLGGLLLGVVLLVPFVTAAEIDRRHHVLSAVGLHRAAVRPVLVAVLTAAVFAGAAGAWLTPLQAVPGTVATTALPGIDASTLQQLPHYSETLTGAPMEPIGFVYIGTQDQLEHRFARAEWYRADPWTPATTLQAVVVALRGQQYATAPVTPAYLAAEPETLAFEQPTDTNTLAQRHHTRIWRTRFTVDGRPVWAATASLDQGAGLVGAARLPTHHIDPDVDAERTHILRSLGITRPELVQVVDPQLGHNASGEAFFTDGKAAVVDLDTAPGQVYRPTRSSVPGEASATPTGWC
;
A
#
# COMPACT_ATOMS: atom_id res chain seq x y z
N MET A 1 33.14 0.70 -60.17
CA MET A 1 31.94 1.04 -59.37
C MET A 1 31.41 -0.25 -58.77
N GLY A 2 31.36 -0.33 -57.44
CA GLY A 2 30.93 -1.50 -56.67
C GLY A 2 31.26 -1.24 -55.21
N GLY A 3 30.36 -0.55 -54.53
CA GLY A 3 30.58 0.11 -53.24
C GLY A 3 31.03 -0.86 -52.14
N ALA A 4 32.13 -0.51 -51.48
CA ALA A 4 32.49 -1.05 -50.18
C ALA A 4 31.40 -0.67 -49.17
N ALA A 5 30.72 -1.66 -48.62
CA ALA A 5 29.83 -1.47 -47.49
C ALA A 5 30.66 -1.02 -46.28
N LEU A 6 30.62 0.29 -45.99
CA LEU A 6 31.16 0.88 -44.79
C LEU A 6 30.28 0.45 -43.60
N PHE A 7 30.93 -0.11 -42.57
CA PHE A 7 30.44 -0.54 -41.25
C PHE A 7 29.92 -1.99 -41.08
N PRO A 8 30.81 -2.97 -40.86
CA PRO A 8 30.46 -4.22 -40.23
C PRO A 8 30.52 -4.04 -38.70
N TYR A 9 29.56 -3.34 -38.09
CA TYR A 9 29.43 -3.46 -36.64
C TYR A 9 28.77 -4.81 -36.33
N PRO A 10 29.44 -5.72 -35.60
CA PRO A 10 28.82 -6.99 -35.21
C PRO A 10 27.56 -6.70 -34.39
N ALA A 11 26.50 -7.48 -34.59
CA ALA A 11 25.24 -7.41 -33.83
C ALA A 11 25.40 -7.69 -32.30
N ASP A 12 26.64 -7.72 -31.81
CA ASP A 12 27.08 -7.99 -30.43
C ASP A 12 27.24 -6.68 -29.64
N GLY A 13 27.68 -5.61 -30.30
CA GLY A 13 27.71 -4.27 -29.71
C GLY A 13 26.33 -3.87 -29.22
N LEU A 14 25.28 -4.20 -29.98
CA LEU A 14 23.90 -3.90 -29.60
C LEU A 14 23.45 -4.62 -28.32
N ILE A 15 23.81 -5.90 -28.11
CA ILE A 15 23.40 -6.64 -26.90
C ILE A 15 24.13 -6.12 -25.67
N LEU A 16 25.44 -5.89 -25.80
CA LEU A 16 26.22 -5.35 -24.69
C LEU A 16 25.77 -3.93 -24.36
N THR A 17 25.60 -3.07 -25.35
CA THR A 17 25.11 -1.70 -25.17
C THR A 17 23.70 -1.68 -24.57
N ALA A 18 22.77 -2.51 -25.07
CA ALA A 18 21.43 -2.60 -24.52
C ALA A 18 21.42 -3.14 -23.08
N GLY A 19 22.26 -4.14 -22.78
CA GLY A 19 22.42 -4.70 -21.44
C GLY A 19 22.99 -3.68 -20.47
N VAL A 20 24.08 -3.01 -20.84
CA VAL A 20 24.69 -1.94 -20.03
C VAL A 20 23.70 -0.79 -19.81
N LEU A 21 22.99 -0.35 -20.85
CA LEU A 21 21.99 0.70 -20.71
C LEU A 21 20.87 0.28 -19.75
N ALA A 22 20.35 -0.94 -19.87
CA ALA A 22 19.31 -1.44 -18.96
C ALA A 22 19.80 -1.50 -17.50
N VAL A 23 21.04 -1.96 -17.27
CA VAL A 23 21.66 -1.98 -15.93
C VAL A 23 21.83 -0.57 -15.38
N VAL A 24 22.36 0.36 -16.18
CA VAL A 24 22.56 1.76 -15.76
C VAL A 24 21.23 2.42 -15.41
N LEU A 25 20.20 2.26 -16.26
CA LEU A 25 18.87 2.80 -15.97
C LEU A 25 18.28 2.19 -14.70
N ALA A 26 18.34 0.88 -14.52
CA ALA A 26 17.85 0.22 -13.32
C ALA A 26 18.63 0.64 -12.07
N ALA A 27 19.95 0.76 -12.16
CA ALA A 27 20.82 1.17 -11.06
C ALA A 27 20.59 2.63 -10.66
N VAL A 28 20.45 3.55 -11.61
CA VAL A 28 20.13 4.96 -11.34
C VAL A 28 18.79 5.09 -10.64
N ASN A 29 17.76 4.40 -11.12
CA ASN A 29 16.44 4.40 -10.47
C ASN A 29 16.50 3.75 -9.08
N PHE A 30 17.25 2.65 -8.92
CA PHE A 30 17.44 2.00 -7.62
C PHE A 30 18.14 2.92 -6.62
N LEU A 31 19.20 3.63 -7.03
CA LEU A 31 19.90 4.57 -6.18
C LEU A 31 19.05 5.81 -5.84
N GLY A 32 18.25 6.29 -6.79
CA GLY A 32 17.24 7.32 -6.53
C GLY A 32 16.23 6.87 -5.47
N LEU A 33 15.72 5.64 -5.60
CA LEU A 33 14.80 5.06 -4.64
C LEU A 33 15.44 4.89 -3.25
N VAL A 34 16.69 4.41 -3.18
CA VAL A 34 17.45 4.33 -1.92
C VAL A 34 17.57 5.71 -1.27
N ARG A 35 17.91 6.73 -2.05
CA ARG A 35 17.99 8.12 -1.57
C ARG A 35 16.64 8.57 -1.00
N ASP A 36 15.53 8.32 -1.69
CA ASP A 36 14.19 8.75 -1.28
C ASP A 36 13.71 8.05 0.00
N VAL A 37 14.05 6.77 0.15
CA VAL A 37 13.77 5.96 1.35
C VAL A 37 14.60 6.43 2.54
N VAL A 38 15.91 6.64 2.35
CA VAL A 38 16.82 7.08 3.43
C VAL A 38 16.51 8.52 3.85
N ALA A 39 16.10 9.38 2.91
CA ALA A 39 15.77 10.77 3.20
C ALA A 39 14.37 10.96 3.82
N GLY A 40 13.52 9.92 3.88
CA GLY A 40 12.16 10.04 4.44
C GLY A 40 11.26 10.99 3.63
N THR A 41 11.30 10.88 2.30
CA THR A 41 10.56 11.78 1.40
C THR A 41 9.05 11.45 1.35
N VAL A 42 8.29 12.16 0.50
CA VAL A 42 6.87 11.86 0.20
C VAL A 42 6.64 10.38 -0.14
N LEU A 43 7.65 9.69 -0.71
CA LEU A 43 7.55 8.27 -0.99
C LEU A 43 7.32 7.42 0.27
N THR A 44 7.97 7.73 1.38
CA THR A 44 7.79 6.97 2.64
C THR A 44 6.43 7.24 3.26
N ALA A 45 5.88 8.45 3.07
CA ALA A 45 4.51 8.77 3.48
C ALA A 45 3.46 7.96 2.69
N VAL A 46 3.69 7.77 1.38
CA VAL A 46 2.85 6.89 0.53
C VAL A 46 2.98 5.44 0.98
N ASP A 47 4.20 4.98 1.26
CA ASP A 47 4.44 3.61 1.69
C ASP A 47 3.65 3.22 2.95
N GLU A 48 3.70 4.06 3.99
CA GLU A 48 2.98 3.85 5.25
C GLU A 48 1.47 3.74 5.04
N ARG A 49 0.91 4.69 4.30
CA ARG A 49 -0.52 4.79 4.02
C ARG A 49 -1.04 3.63 3.17
N VAL A 50 -0.28 3.22 2.14
CA VAL A 50 -0.63 2.04 1.33
C VAL A 50 -0.66 0.78 2.20
N VAL A 51 0.32 0.59 3.09
CA VAL A 51 0.34 -0.61 3.94
C VAL A 51 -0.77 -0.57 5.00
N ALA A 52 -1.08 0.61 5.56
CA ALA A 52 -2.16 0.79 6.53
C ALA A 52 -3.55 0.45 5.96
N LEU A 53 -3.75 0.53 4.63
CA LEU A 53 -4.98 0.07 3.98
C LEU A 53 -5.13 -1.45 3.96
N MET A 54 -4.04 -2.22 3.98
CA MET A 54 -4.09 -3.66 3.69
C MET A 54 -5.01 -4.45 4.62
N PRO A 55 -5.04 -4.23 5.96
CA PRO A 55 -6.00 -4.86 6.86
C PRO A 55 -7.46 -4.74 6.40
N HIS A 56 -7.85 -3.58 5.85
CA HIS A 56 -9.21 -3.29 5.41
C HIS A 56 -9.59 -3.97 4.08
N LEU A 57 -8.59 -4.37 3.30
CA LEU A 57 -8.77 -5.01 1.99
C LEU A 57 -8.70 -6.53 2.04
N ARG A 58 -8.33 -7.11 3.20
CA ARG A 58 -8.03 -8.53 3.30
C ARG A 58 -9.29 -9.39 3.34
N THR A 59 -9.27 -10.47 2.57
CA THR A 59 -10.24 -11.57 2.70
C THR A 59 -9.51 -12.90 2.86
N PRO A 60 -10.10 -13.93 3.48
CA PRO A 60 -9.44 -15.22 3.67
C PRO A 60 -8.95 -15.85 2.36
N ALA A 61 -9.77 -15.78 1.30
CA ALA A 61 -9.44 -16.34 -0.01
C ALA A 61 -8.26 -15.62 -0.69
N GLN A 62 -8.28 -14.29 -0.70
CA GLN A 62 -7.17 -13.49 -1.23
C GLN A 62 -5.90 -13.66 -0.40
N THR A 63 -6.02 -13.79 0.92
CA THR A 63 -4.89 -14.05 1.81
C THR A 63 -4.22 -15.38 1.50
N ALA A 64 -5.00 -16.46 1.31
CA ALA A 64 -4.47 -17.75 0.90
C ALA A 64 -3.79 -17.69 -0.48
N PHE A 65 -4.39 -16.97 -1.44
CA PHE A 65 -3.82 -16.75 -2.76
C PHE A 65 -2.47 -16.01 -2.70
N PHE A 66 -2.40 -14.89 -1.98
CA PHE A 66 -1.16 -14.13 -1.85
C PHE A 66 -0.09 -14.86 -1.02
N ALA A 67 -0.48 -15.65 -0.02
CA ALA A 67 0.44 -16.53 0.69
C ALA A 67 1.08 -17.55 -0.26
N PHE A 68 0.29 -18.18 -1.13
CA PHE A 68 0.80 -19.07 -2.19
C PHE A 68 1.72 -18.34 -3.18
N CYS A 69 1.34 -17.14 -3.64
CA CYS A 69 2.21 -16.35 -4.51
C CYS A 69 3.54 -16.04 -3.83
N SER A 70 3.53 -15.70 -2.54
CA SER A 70 4.74 -15.44 -1.77
C SER A 70 5.61 -16.68 -1.63
N SER A 71 5.03 -17.85 -1.34
CA SER A 71 5.80 -19.09 -1.12
C SER A 71 6.56 -19.55 -2.36
N ALA A 72 6.13 -19.15 -3.57
CA ALA A 72 6.82 -19.46 -4.82
C ALA A 72 8.22 -18.82 -4.93
N ALA A 73 8.44 -17.68 -4.25
CA ALA A 73 9.73 -16.97 -4.23
C ALA A 73 10.46 -17.12 -2.89
N ASP A 74 9.98 -17.99 -2.01
CA ASP A 74 10.65 -18.33 -0.76
C ASP A 74 11.98 -19.04 -1.02
N ASN A 75 12.95 -18.82 -0.13
CA ASN A 75 14.30 -19.38 -0.28
C ASN A 75 14.28 -20.92 -0.28
N VAL A 76 13.44 -21.55 0.54
CA VAL A 76 13.35 -23.02 0.62
C VAL A 76 12.82 -23.57 -0.72
N THR A 77 11.78 -22.95 -1.27
CA THR A 77 11.21 -23.30 -2.57
C THR A 77 12.25 -23.22 -3.69
N VAL A 78 13.01 -22.14 -3.75
CA VAL A 78 14.04 -21.97 -4.78
C VAL A 78 15.19 -22.97 -4.60
N VAL A 79 15.65 -23.19 -3.37
CA VAL A 79 16.71 -24.17 -3.07
C VAL A 79 16.27 -25.58 -3.47
N LEU A 80 15.00 -25.95 -3.24
CA LEU A 80 14.46 -27.23 -3.69
C LEU A 80 14.51 -27.35 -5.22
N GLY A 81 14.06 -26.33 -5.96
CA GLY A 81 14.13 -26.31 -7.43
C GLY A 81 15.57 -26.45 -7.94
N LEU A 82 16.51 -25.73 -7.33
CA LEU A 82 17.94 -25.84 -7.64
C LEU A 82 18.47 -27.24 -7.33
N LEU A 83 18.11 -27.83 -6.18
CA LEU A 83 18.52 -29.18 -5.79
C LEU A 83 18.03 -30.22 -6.79
N VAL A 84 16.77 -30.15 -7.21
CA VAL A 84 16.21 -31.05 -8.24
C VAL A 84 17.03 -30.94 -9.53
N LEU A 85 17.32 -29.71 -9.97
CA LEU A 85 18.10 -29.49 -11.19
C LEU A 85 19.55 -30.01 -11.05
N ILE A 86 20.18 -29.82 -9.90
CA ILE A 86 21.53 -30.34 -9.58
C ILE A 86 21.52 -31.87 -9.64
N LEU A 87 20.55 -32.53 -9.01
CA LEU A 87 20.43 -34.00 -9.03
C LEU A 87 20.22 -34.54 -10.45
N MET A 88 19.39 -33.88 -11.26
CA MET A 88 19.22 -34.23 -12.68
C MET A 88 20.54 -34.06 -13.47
N SER A 89 21.34 -33.05 -13.14
CA SER A 89 22.63 -32.79 -13.81
C SER A 89 23.70 -33.86 -13.56
N TRP A 90 23.54 -34.69 -12.51
CA TRP A 90 24.42 -35.82 -12.26
C TRP A 90 24.23 -36.94 -13.28
N ARG A 91 22.99 -37.12 -13.77
CA ARG A 91 22.65 -38.12 -14.81
C ARG A 91 22.71 -37.53 -16.22
N ALA A 92 22.58 -36.22 -16.35
CA ALA A 92 22.68 -35.51 -17.62
C ALA A 92 23.71 -34.35 -17.51
N PRO A 93 25.01 -34.61 -17.76
CA PRO A 93 26.05 -33.59 -17.66
C PRO A 93 25.82 -32.32 -18.49
N ALA A 94 25.04 -32.43 -19.57
CA ALA A 94 24.59 -31.30 -20.39
C ALA A 94 23.76 -30.25 -19.61
N LEU A 95 23.25 -30.57 -18.41
CA LEU A 95 22.51 -29.64 -17.55
C LEU A 95 23.41 -28.83 -16.63
N ARG A 96 24.67 -29.24 -16.43
CA ARG A 96 25.60 -28.57 -15.49
C ARG A 96 25.79 -27.07 -15.77
N PRO A 97 25.91 -26.61 -17.03
CA PRO A 97 25.92 -25.19 -17.38
C PRO A 97 24.71 -24.41 -16.85
N VAL A 98 23.51 -24.94 -17.04
CA VAL A 98 22.25 -24.30 -16.66
C VAL A 98 22.07 -24.32 -15.14
N ALA A 99 22.41 -25.44 -14.50
CA ALA A 99 22.43 -25.55 -13.05
C ALA A 99 23.43 -24.54 -12.43
N GLY A 100 24.64 -24.46 -12.98
CA GLY A 100 25.67 -23.51 -12.55
C GLY A 100 25.21 -22.06 -12.70
N LEU A 101 24.59 -21.70 -13.83
CA LEU A 101 24.03 -20.37 -14.04
C LEU A 101 22.98 -19.99 -12.99
N LEU A 102 22.00 -20.88 -12.74
CA LEU A 102 20.93 -20.60 -11.78
C LEU A 102 21.44 -20.57 -10.33
N VAL A 103 22.37 -21.46 -9.96
CA VAL A 103 22.98 -21.48 -8.62
C VAL A 103 23.83 -20.23 -8.39
N THR A 104 24.66 -19.84 -9.36
CA THR A 104 25.50 -18.63 -9.24
C THR A 104 24.64 -17.36 -9.18
N ALA A 105 23.56 -17.29 -9.96
CA ALA A 105 22.61 -16.19 -9.88
C ALA A 105 21.91 -16.11 -8.52
N TRP A 106 21.46 -17.24 -7.97
CA TRP A 106 20.86 -17.28 -6.64
C TRP A 106 21.87 -16.87 -5.55
N ALA A 107 23.10 -17.37 -5.61
CA ALA A 107 24.15 -17.02 -4.66
C ALA A 107 24.51 -15.52 -4.72
N ALA A 108 24.72 -14.98 -5.93
CA ALA A 108 25.01 -13.57 -6.13
C ALA A 108 23.85 -12.69 -5.62
N LYS A 109 22.61 -13.06 -5.93
CA LYS A 109 21.41 -12.41 -5.40
C LYS A 109 21.39 -12.40 -3.88
N THR A 110 21.68 -13.54 -3.24
CA THR A 110 21.66 -13.65 -1.78
C THR A 110 22.69 -12.74 -1.14
N VAL A 111 23.95 -12.77 -1.62
CA VAL A 111 25.02 -11.92 -1.10
C VAL A 111 24.67 -10.44 -1.25
N VAL A 112 24.27 -10.01 -2.46
CA VAL A 112 23.96 -8.60 -2.73
C VAL A 112 22.75 -8.14 -1.93
N SER A 113 21.69 -8.95 -1.84
CA SER A 113 20.50 -8.64 -1.03
C SER A 113 20.87 -8.43 0.44
N THR A 114 21.70 -9.31 1.01
CA THR A 114 22.13 -9.21 2.40
C THR A 114 22.95 -7.96 2.62
N VAL A 115 23.92 -7.65 1.74
CA VAL A 115 24.75 -6.45 1.87
C VAL A 115 23.88 -5.19 1.84
N VAL A 116 23.00 -5.05 0.85
CA VAL A 116 22.14 -3.87 0.71
C VAL A 116 21.21 -3.72 1.92
N GLN A 117 20.64 -4.82 2.43
CA GLN A 117 19.78 -4.78 3.62
C GLN A 117 20.51 -4.22 4.85
N HIS A 118 21.77 -4.62 5.06
CA HIS A 118 22.57 -4.11 6.17
C HIS A 118 23.00 -2.65 5.97
N LEU A 119 23.23 -2.23 4.72
CA LEU A 119 23.61 -0.85 4.41
C LEU A 119 22.45 0.13 4.57
N VAL A 120 21.23 -0.25 4.15
CA VAL A 120 20.06 0.64 4.21
C VAL A 120 19.39 0.58 5.58
N GLY A 121 19.30 -0.60 6.20
CA GLY A 121 18.79 -0.74 7.58
C GLY A 121 17.34 -0.29 7.80
N ARG A 122 16.52 -0.21 6.74
CA ARG A 122 15.14 0.28 6.83
C ARG A 122 14.28 -0.63 7.74
N PRO A 123 13.53 -0.08 8.70
CA PRO A 123 12.54 -0.86 9.46
C PRO A 123 11.42 -1.37 8.55
N ARG A 124 10.80 -2.49 8.96
CA ARG A 124 9.61 -3.04 8.30
C ARG A 124 8.34 -2.30 8.75
N PRO A 125 7.21 -2.45 8.03
CA PRO A 125 5.92 -2.00 8.51
C PRO A 125 5.59 -2.55 9.91
N ASP A 126 4.66 -1.88 10.60
CA ASP A 126 4.21 -2.32 11.93
C ASP A 126 3.75 -3.79 11.90
N ARG A 127 4.22 -4.55 12.89
CA ARG A 127 3.90 -5.97 13.06
C ARG A 127 2.41 -6.21 13.30
N THR A 128 1.69 -5.22 13.84
CA THR A 128 0.23 -5.31 14.00
C THR A 128 -0.50 -5.37 12.66
N LEU A 129 0.09 -4.82 11.60
CA LEU A 129 -0.42 -4.83 10.23
C LEU A 129 0.01 -6.09 9.45
N ALA A 130 1.05 -6.78 9.90
CA ALA A 130 1.64 -7.93 9.20
C ALA A 130 0.88 -9.23 9.50
N LEU A 131 0.70 -10.06 8.46
CA LEU A 131 0.22 -11.44 8.59
C LEU A 131 1.36 -12.46 8.60
N VAL A 132 2.59 -12.02 8.36
CA VAL A 132 3.75 -12.91 8.29
C VAL A 132 4.88 -12.32 9.13
N THR A 133 5.52 -13.19 9.90
CA THR A 133 6.63 -12.80 10.76
C THR A 133 7.94 -12.94 9.99
N GLU A 134 8.63 -11.83 9.80
CA GLU A 134 9.93 -11.77 9.13
C GLU A 134 10.94 -11.12 10.05
N THR A 135 12.18 -11.65 10.04
CA THR A 135 13.28 -11.10 10.84
C THR A 135 14.26 -10.35 9.94
N GLY A 136 14.77 -9.21 10.42
CA GLY A 136 15.73 -8.38 9.68
C GLY A 136 15.13 -7.21 8.88
N PRO A 137 15.99 -6.45 8.15
CA PRO A 137 15.61 -5.21 7.48
C PRO A 137 14.52 -5.36 6.40
N GLY A 138 13.77 -4.29 6.16
CA GLY A 138 12.69 -4.24 5.17
C GLY A 138 13.16 -3.99 3.74
N PHE A 139 14.18 -3.15 3.53
CA PHE A 139 14.61 -2.73 2.19
C PHE A 139 15.91 -3.43 1.74
N PRO A 140 16.00 -3.95 0.50
CA PRO A 140 14.91 -4.20 -0.45
C PRO A 140 14.20 -5.54 -0.17
N SER A 141 13.03 -5.75 -0.79
CA SER A 141 12.28 -6.99 -0.70
C SER A 141 13.04 -8.17 -1.33
N GLY A 142 13.44 -9.12 -0.48
CA GLY A 142 14.17 -10.32 -0.90
C GLY A 142 13.35 -11.25 -1.80
N HIS A 143 12.03 -11.33 -1.60
CA HIS A 143 11.11 -12.14 -2.41
C HIS A 143 10.94 -11.56 -3.82
N ALA A 144 10.71 -10.24 -3.93
CA ALA A 144 10.62 -9.57 -5.22
C ALA A 144 11.93 -9.73 -6.00
N LEU A 145 13.08 -9.54 -5.32
CA LEU A 145 14.40 -9.76 -5.89
C LEU A 145 14.62 -11.20 -6.37
N THR A 146 14.22 -12.21 -5.57
CA THR A 146 14.27 -13.63 -5.97
C THR A 146 13.43 -13.87 -7.21
N ALA A 147 12.18 -13.38 -7.24
CA ALA A 147 11.28 -13.58 -8.37
C ALA A 147 11.84 -12.96 -9.65
N THR A 148 12.39 -11.75 -9.59
CA THR A 148 12.99 -11.09 -10.74
C THR A 148 14.21 -11.85 -11.27
N VAL A 149 15.17 -12.21 -10.40
CA VAL A 149 16.40 -12.88 -10.85
C VAL A 149 16.12 -14.31 -11.32
N MET A 150 15.48 -15.12 -10.48
CA MET A 150 15.28 -16.54 -10.78
C MET A 150 14.18 -16.75 -11.82
N GLY A 151 13.03 -16.08 -11.65
CA GLY A 151 11.93 -16.12 -12.62
C GLY A 151 12.33 -15.52 -13.96
N GLY A 152 13.07 -14.40 -13.96
CA GLY A 152 13.61 -13.79 -15.17
C GLY A 152 14.59 -14.68 -15.92
N LEU A 153 15.49 -15.39 -15.22
CA LEU A 153 16.39 -16.36 -15.85
C LEU A 153 15.62 -17.56 -16.41
N VAL A 154 14.62 -18.10 -15.69
CA VAL A 154 13.76 -19.15 -16.24
C VAL A 154 13.02 -18.67 -17.49
N ALA A 155 12.43 -17.48 -17.47
CA ALA A 155 11.79 -16.89 -18.65
C ALA A 155 12.76 -16.76 -19.82
N TYR A 156 13.98 -16.27 -19.58
CA TYR A 156 15.03 -16.18 -20.59
C TYR A 156 15.30 -17.55 -21.23
N LEU A 157 15.51 -18.60 -20.43
CA LEU A 157 15.76 -19.96 -20.92
C LEU A 157 14.59 -20.49 -21.78
N LEU A 158 13.35 -20.27 -21.34
CA LEU A 158 12.14 -20.73 -22.04
C LEU A 158 11.89 -19.97 -23.35
N VAL A 159 12.00 -18.64 -23.33
CA VAL A 159 11.84 -17.79 -24.52
C VAL A 159 12.88 -18.13 -25.58
N ARG A 160 14.12 -18.41 -25.18
CA ARG A 160 15.20 -18.80 -26.08
C ARG A 160 15.00 -20.18 -26.69
N ALA A 161 14.42 -21.11 -25.94
CA ALA A 161 14.07 -22.43 -26.45
C ALA A 161 12.84 -22.42 -27.38
N ALA A 162 11.95 -21.43 -27.23
CA ALA A 162 10.74 -21.32 -28.01
C ALA A 162 11.00 -20.95 -29.48
N HIS A 163 10.51 -21.81 -30.38
CA HIS A 163 10.55 -21.60 -31.82
C HIS A 163 9.46 -20.65 -32.34
N ARG A 164 8.29 -20.64 -31.69
CA ARG A 164 7.13 -19.85 -32.12
C ARG A 164 7.04 -18.55 -31.32
N PRO A 165 6.79 -17.39 -31.96
CA PRO A 165 6.64 -16.11 -31.25
C PRO A 165 5.47 -16.13 -30.26
N ALA A 166 4.39 -16.84 -30.58
CA ALA A 166 3.26 -17.04 -29.66
C ALA A 166 3.68 -17.68 -28.33
N VAL A 167 4.59 -18.68 -28.36
CA VAL A 167 5.08 -19.33 -27.14
C VAL A 167 5.95 -18.36 -26.32
N ARG A 168 6.78 -17.54 -26.98
CA ARG A 168 7.56 -16.49 -26.30
C ARG A 168 6.64 -15.50 -25.61
N LEU A 169 5.60 -15.06 -26.30
CA LEU A 169 4.59 -14.16 -25.74
C LEU A 169 3.89 -14.80 -24.54
N VAL A 170 3.46 -16.05 -24.62
CA VAL A 170 2.83 -16.78 -23.50
C VAL A 170 3.76 -16.85 -22.29
N VAL A 171 5.05 -17.19 -22.49
CA VAL A 171 6.03 -17.21 -21.39
C VAL A 171 6.14 -15.84 -20.73
N LEU A 172 6.25 -14.76 -21.50
CA LEU A 172 6.36 -13.40 -20.97
C LEU A 172 5.07 -12.97 -20.25
N LEU A 173 3.90 -13.27 -20.81
CA LEU A 173 2.58 -13.00 -20.22
C LEU A 173 2.28 -13.86 -18.99
N SER A 174 3.03 -14.93 -18.76
CA SER A 174 2.91 -15.75 -17.55
C SER A 174 3.91 -15.31 -16.47
N VAL A 175 5.19 -15.15 -16.83
CA VAL A 175 6.26 -14.92 -15.85
C VAL A 175 6.31 -13.48 -15.35
N LEU A 176 6.15 -12.48 -16.22
CA LEU A 176 6.23 -11.08 -15.78
C LEU A 176 5.10 -10.72 -14.79
N PRO A 177 3.84 -11.12 -15.03
CA PRO A 177 2.79 -10.95 -14.02
C PRO A 177 3.03 -11.77 -12.75
N ALA A 178 3.59 -12.98 -12.85
CA ALA A 178 3.93 -13.77 -11.66
C ALA A 178 4.97 -13.05 -10.76
N ILE A 179 5.99 -12.41 -11.36
CA ILE A 179 6.97 -11.58 -10.62
C ILE A 179 6.25 -10.41 -9.91
N GLY A 180 5.33 -9.74 -10.61
CA GLY A 180 4.52 -8.67 -10.03
C GLY A 180 3.64 -9.17 -8.88
N LEU A 181 3.00 -10.33 -9.03
CA LEU A 181 2.16 -10.95 -7.99
C LEU A 181 2.95 -11.34 -6.74
N VAL A 182 4.19 -11.84 -6.90
CA VAL A 182 5.09 -12.05 -5.76
C VAL A 182 5.34 -10.74 -5.03
N GLY A 183 5.65 -9.66 -5.76
CA GLY A 183 5.84 -8.34 -5.16
C GLY A 183 4.61 -7.85 -4.40
N LEU A 184 3.44 -7.87 -5.05
CA LEU A 184 2.16 -7.46 -4.47
C LEU A 184 1.80 -8.29 -3.24
N SER A 185 2.11 -9.60 -3.24
CA SER A 185 1.86 -10.45 -2.08
C SER A 185 2.56 -9.95 -0.81
N ARG A 186 3.76 -9.36 -0.93
CA ARG A 186 4.52 -8.87 0.23
C ARG A 186 3.94 -7.59 0.81
N ILE A 187 3.34 -6.74 -0.03
CA ILE A 187 2.59 -5.55 0.41
C ILE A 187 1.29 -6.01 1.05
N TYR A 188 0.53 -6.88 0.37
CA TYR A 188 -0.75 -7.41 0.84
C TYR A 188 -0.64 -8.09 2.22
N LEU A 189 0.40 -8.91 2.42
CA LEU A 189 0.68 -9.60 3.69
C LEU A 189 1.29 -8.67 4.77
N GLY A 190 1.53 -7.39 4.46
CA GLY A 190 2.07 -6.39 5.38
C GLY A 190 3.56 -6.59 5.73
N ALA A 191 4.30 -7.33 4.91
CA ALA A 191 5.70 -7.68 5.19
C ALA A 191 6.70 -6.61 4.73
N HIS A 192 6.31 -5.82 3.73
CA HIS A 192 7.16 -4.86 3.02
C HIS A 192 6.35 -3.67 2.54
N TYR A 193 7.00 -2.52 2.47
CA TYR A 193 6.45 -1.33 1.83
C TYR A 193 6.50 -1.44 0.30
N PRO A 194 5.63 -0.71 -0.45
CA PRO A 194 5.69 -0.65 -1.91
C PRO A 194 7.08 -0.32 -2.48
N SER A 195 7.79 0.65 -1.90
CA SER A 195 9.15 0.97 -2.34
C SER A 195 10.18 -0.13 -2.05
N ASP A 196 10.00 -0.96 -1.01
CA ASP A 196 10.88 -2.13 -0.79
C ASP A 196 10.74 -3.13 -1.95
N VAL A 197 9.51 -3.32 -2.44
CA VAL A 197 9.20 -4.20 -3.57
C VAL A 197 9.79 -3.63 -4.86
N LEU A 198 9.57 -2.34 -5.15
CA LEU A 198 10.20 -1.67 -6.30
C LEU A 198 11.72 -1.76 -6.24
N GLY A 199 12.31 -1.56 -5.07
CA GLY A 199 13.75 -1.70 -4.85
C GLY A 199 14.24 -3.13 -5.16
N GLY A 200 13.50 -4.14 -4.72
CA GLY A 200 13.78 -5.55 -5.04
C GLY A 200 13.69 -5.85 -6.53
N LEU A 201 12.68 -5.31 -7.22
CA LEU A 201 12.53 -5.47 -8.68
C LEU A 201 13.68 -4.80 -9.45
N LEU A 202 14.01 -3.55 -9.12
CA LEU A 202 15.08 -2.78 -9.77
C LEU A 202 16.46 -3.42 -9.54
N LEU A 203 16.79 -3.76 -8.30
CA LEU A 203 18.02 -4.48 -7.98
C LEU A 203 18.05 -5.85 -8.66
N GLY A 204 16.89 -6.50 -8.81
CA GLY A 204 16.76 -7.74 -9.55
C GLY A 204 17.10 -7.60 -11.02
N VAL A 205 16.68 -6.50 -11.67
CA VAL A 205 17.08 -6.20 -13.06
C VAL A 205 18.59 -5.95 -13.14
N VAL A 206 19.16 -5.18 -12.20
CA VAL A 206 20.62 -4.92 -12.12
C VAL A 206 21.42 -6.23 -12.05
N LEU A 207 20.93 -7.25 -11.35
CA LEU A 207 21.59 -8.55 -11.26
C LEU A 207 21.27 -9.48 -12.45
N LEU A 208 20.02 -9.52 -12.89
CA LEU A 208 19.54 -10.41 -13.95
C LEU A 208 20.21 -10.11 -15.30
N VAL A 209 20.27 -8.84 -15.68
CA VAL A 209 20.72 -8.44 -17.02
C VAL A 209 22.16 -8.88 -17.31
N PRO A 210 23.15 -8.69 -16.39
CA PRO A 210 24.50 -9.22 -16.57
C PRO A 210 24.54 -10.73 -16.83
N PHE A 211 23.74 -11.54 -16.11
CA PHE A 211 23.68 -12.98 -16.35
C PHE A 211 23.13 -13.31 -17.75
N VAL A 212 22.07 -12.63 -18.17
CA VAL A 212 21.49 -12.81 -19.52
C VAL A 212 22.47 -12.38 -20.61
N THR A 213 23.12 -11.23 -20.45
CA THR A 213 24.11 -10.71 -21.39
C THR A 213 25.32 -11.63 -21.48
N ALA A 214 25.86 -12.09 -20.35
CA ALA A 214 26.98 -13.03 -20.31
C ALA A 214 26.61 -14.36 -20.98
N ALA A 215 25.40 -14.89 -20.73
CA ALA A 215 24.91 -16.10 -21.37
C ALA A 215 24.75 -15.95 -22.90
N GLU A 216 24.28 -14.80 -23.39
CA GLU A 216 24.19 -14.54 -24.83
C GLU A 216 25.56 -14.39 -25.50
N ILE A 217 26.51 -13.71 -24.85
CA ILE A 217 27.88 -13.55 -25.35
C ILE A 217 28.59 -14.90 -25.41
N ASP A 218 28.54 -15.68 -24.32
CA ASP A 218 29.16 -17.02 -24.28
C ASP A 218 28.56 -17.95 -25.34
N ARG A 219 27.25 -17.89 -25.56
CA ARG A 219 26.61 -18.69 -26.62
C ARG A 219 27.04 -18.28 -28.03
N ARG A 220 27.36 -17.01 -28.28
CA ARG A 220 27.77 -16.52 -29.61
C ARG A 220 29.24 -16.78 -29.91
N HIS A 221 30.09 -16.70 -28.90
CA HIS A 221 31.54 -16.69 -29.09
C HIS A 221 32.28 -17.79 -28.33
N HIS A 222 31.58 -18.60 -27.53
CA HIS A 222 32.14 -19.65 -26.68
C HIS A 222 33.28 -19.15 -25.77
N VAL A 223 33.22 -17.88 -25.36
CA VAL A 223 34.29 -17.18 -24.63
C VAL A 223 34.48 -17.73 -23.22
N LEU A 224 33.39 -18.04 -22.53
CA LEU A 224 33.42 -18.64 -21.20
C LEU A 224 33.40 -20.17 -21.31
N SER A 225 32.94 -20.73 -22.44
CA SER A 225 32.79 -22.18 -22.72
C SER A 225 31.96 -22.93 -21.66
N ALA A 226 31.32 -22.19 -20.75
CA ALA A 226 30.73 -22.65 -19.51
C ALA A 226 29.20 -22.73 -19.57
N VAL A 227 28.56 -21.98 -20.49
CA VAL A 227 27.11 -21.85 -20.62
C VAL A 227 26.62 -22.51 -21.92
N GLY A 228 26.80 -23.83 -22.00
CA GLY A 228 26.20 -24.67 -23.04
C GLY A 228 24.69 -24.78 -22.88
N LEU A 229 23.95 -23.76 -23.34
CA LEU A 229 22.48 -23.72 -23.29
C LEU A 229 21.86 -24.72 -24.27
N HIS A 230 21.83 -25.98 -23.87
CA HIS A 230 21.21 -27.03 -24.66
C HIS A 230 19.69 -26.96 -24.53
N ARG A 231 18.94 -26.98 -25.64
CA ARG A 231 17.45 -27.05 -25.60
C ARG A 231 16.93 -28.23 -24.79
N ALA A 232 17.74 -29.30 -24.66
CA ALA A 232 17.43 -30.44 -23.80
C ALA A 232 17.27 -30.06 -22.31
N ALA A 233 17.81 -28.92 -21.87
CA ALA A 233 17.69 -28.44 -20.49
C ALA A 233 16.32 -27.83 -20.15
N VAL A 234 15.49 -27.50 -21.14
CA VAL A 234 14.18 -26.88 -20.95
C VAL A 234 13.24 -27.76 -20.15
N ARG A 235 13.15 -29.05 -20.51
CA ARG A 235 12.29 -30.01 -19.80
C ARG A 235 12.73 -30.17 -18.34
N PRO A 236 14.02 -30.41 -18.04
CA PRO A 236 14.54 -30.40 -16.66
C PRO A 236 14.26 -29.12 -15.88
N VAL A 237 14.45 -27.96 -16.48
CA VAL A 237 14.13 -26.67 -15.83
C VAL A 237 12.64 -26.57 -15.52
N LEU A 238 11.77 -26.95 -16.46
CA LEU A 238 10.32 -26.97 -16.21
C LEU A 238 9.95 -27.98 -15.12
N VAL A 239 10.55 -29.16 -15.10
CA VAL A 239 10.34 -30.15 -14.03
C VAL A 239 10.75 -29.55 -12.68
N ALA A 240 11.94 -28.97 -12.58
CA ALA A 240 12.42 -28.34 -11.35
C ALA A 240 11.49 -27.20 -10.87
N VAL A 241 11.04 -26.34 -11.78
CA VAL A 241 10.10 -25.24 -11.49
C VAL A 241 8.74 -25.77 -11.06
N LEU A 242 8.21 -26.79 -11.73
CA LEU A 242 6.92 -27.40 -11.38
C LEU A 242 7.00 -28.12 -10.03
N THR A 243 8.10 -28.83 -9.76
CA THR A 243 8.33 -29.45 -8.45
C THR A 243 8.39 -28.40 -7.34
N ALA A 244 9.12 -27.30 -7.57
CA ALA A 244 9.17 -26.18 -6.64
C ALA A 244 7.78 -25.54 -6.43
N ALA A 245 7.00 -25.34 -7.50
CA ALA A 245 5.65 -24.78 -7.42
C ALA A 245 4.67 -25.70 -6.69
N VAL A 246 4.72 -27.01 -6.93
CA VAL A 246 3.93 -28.01 -6.19
C VAL A 246 4.31 -28.02 -4.71
N PHE A 247 5.60 -27.96 -4.41
CA PHE A 247 6.08 -27.84 -3.04
C PHE A 247 5.60 -26.54 -2.38
N ALA A 248 5.70 -25.40 -3.07
CA ALA A 248 5.21 -24.11 -2.58
C ALA A 248 3.70 -24.12 -2.32
N GLY A 249 2.92 -24.87 -3.10
CA GLY A 249 1.50 -25.09 -2.86
C GLY A 249 1.22 -25.99 -1.65
N ALA A 250 1.93 -27.10 -1.53
CA ALA A 250 1.72 -28.08 -0.47
C ALA A 250 2.27 -27.61 0.90
N ALA A 251 3.44 -26.97 0.90
CA ALA A 251 4.14 -26.48 2.07
C ALA A 251 3.92 -24.98 2.31
N GLY A 252 3.13 -24.29 1.48
CA GLY A 252 2.95 -22.83 1.54
C GLY A 252 2.53 -22.33 2.91
N ALA A 253 1.58 -23.00 3.57
CA ALA A 253 1.16 -22.65 4.92
C ALA A 253 2.27 -22.77 5.99
N TRP A 254 3.28 -23.63 5.76
CA TRP A 254 4.44 -23.80 6.63
C TRP A 254 5.54 -22.78 6.33
N LEU A 255 5.74 -22.46 5.05
CA LEU A 255 6.76 -21.49 4.60
C LEU A 255 6.34 -20.06 4.90
N THR A 256 5.05 -19.76 4.75
CA THR A 256 4.44 -18.47 5.07
C THR A 256 3.38 -18.68 6.14
N PRO A 257 3.78 -18.97 7.39
CA PRO A 257 2.82 -19.15 8.47
C PRO A 257 2.09 -17.83 8.71
N LEU A 258 0.78 -17.85 8.48
CA LEU A 258 -0.05 -16.69 8.71
C LEU A 258 -0.25 -16.51 10.22
N GLN A 259 0.33 -15.45 10.75
CA GLN A 259 0.25 -15.08 12.15
C GLN A 259 -0.08 -13.59 12.22
N ALA A 260 -1.31 -13.27 12.60
CA ALA A 260 -1.67 -11.92 12.98
C ALA A 260 -1.15 -11.68 14.41
N VAL A 261 -0.35 -10.65 14.60
CA VAL A 261 -0.03 -10.17 15.95
C VAL A 261 -1.20 -9.31 16.40
N PRO A 262 -1.90 -9.65 17.51
CA PRO A 262 -2.96 -8.80 18.03
C PRO A 262 -2.38 -7.43 18.35
N GLY A 263 -2.83 -6.40 17.63
CA GLY A 263 -2.49 -5.03 17.94
C GLY A 263 -3.29 -4.55 19.13
N THR A 264 -2.72 -4.52 20.32
CA THR A 264 -3.23 -3.67 21.40
C THR A 264 -2.67 -2.27 21.19
N VAL A 265 -3.38 -1.44 20.43
CA VAL A 265 -3.07 0.00 20.36
C VAL A 265 -3.25 0.55 21.77
N ALA A 266 -2.15 1.00 22.37
CA ALA A 266 -2.18 1.58 23.70
C ALA A 266 -3.12 2.80 23.69
N THR A 267 -4.19 2.73 24.49
CA THR A 267 -5.12 3.84 24.60
C THR A 267 -4.62 4.87 25.58
N THR A 268 -4.86 6.15 25.28
CA THR A 268 -4.51 7.28 26.15
C THR A 268 -5.80 7.89 26.70
N ALA A 269 -5.99 7.84 28.01
CA ALA A 269 -7.15 8.45 28.66
C ALA A 269 -6.99 9.98 28.70
N LEU A 270 -8.03 10.69 28.27
CA LEU A 270 -8.18 12.13 28.36
C LEU A 270 -9.18 12.48 29.47
N PRO A 271 -8.98 13.60 30.19
CA PRO A 271 -9.91 14.05 31.24
C PRO A 271 -11.25 14.56 30.69
N GLY A 272 -11.31 14.87 29.39
CA GLY A 272 -12.47 15.41 28.68
C GLY A 272 -12.04 15.88 27.29
N ILE A 273 -12.97 16.45 26.51
CA ILE A 273 -12.64 17.13 25.25
C ILE A 273 -12.82 18.64 25.44
N ASP A 274 -11.70 19.35 25.40
CA ASP A 274 -11.57 20.81 25.39
C ASP A 274 -10.45 21.27 24.44
N ALA A 275 -10.22 22.58 24.33
CA ALA A 275 -9.21 23.15 23.45
C ALA A 275 -7.78 22.62 23.70
N SER A 276 -7.45 22.26 24.95
CA SER A 276 -6.11 21.75 25.30
C SER A 276 -5.93 20.30 24.90
N THR A 277 -6.94 19.47 25.10
CA THR A 277 -6.92 18.05 24.70
C THR A 277 -7.03 17.88 23.19
N LEU A 278 -7.73 18.77 22.49
CA LEU A 278 -7.81 18.79 21.02
C LEU A 278 -6.47 19.05 20.35
N GLN A 279 -5.55 19.77 20.98
CA GLN A 279 -4.18 19.91 20.48
C GLN A 279 -3.41 18.58 20.43
N GLN A 280 -3.85 17.55 21.15
CA GLN A 280 -3.24 16.22 21.12
C GLN A 280 -3.77 15.32 20.00
N LEU A 281 -4.92 15.69 19.41
CA LEU A 281 -5.53 14.99 18.29
C LEU A 281 -4.89 15.45 16.98
N PRO A 282 -4.80 14.58 15.95
CA PRO A 282 -4.42 15.03 14.61
C PRO A 282 -5.44 16.05 14.08
N HIS A 283 -4.95 17.16 13.52
CA HIS A 283 -5.81 18.29 13.14
C HIS A 283 -6.35 18.21 11.72
N TYR A 284 -5.62 17.58 10.80
CA TYR A 284 -5.94 17.55 9.38
C TYR A 284 -6.09 16.12 8.90
N SER A 285 -7.10 15.87 8.07
CA SER A 285 -7.06 14.69 7.20
C SER A 285 -5.94 14.86 6.17
N GLU A 286 -5.48 13.75 5.61
CA GLU A 286 -4.27 13.68 4.81
C GLU A 286 -4.53 12.89 3.52
N THR A 287 -3.88 13.30 2.44
CA THR A 287 -3.84 12.54 1.19
C THR A 287 -2.96 11.29 1.32
N LEU A 288 -2.95 10.45 0.28
CA LEU A 288 -2.01 9.34 0.14
C LEU A 288 -0.53 9.78 0.26
N THR A 289 -0.20 11.02 -0.13
CA THR A 289 1.16 11.56 -0.04
C THR A 289 1.48 12.20 1.31
N GLY A 290 0.51 12.22 2.23
CA GLY A 290 0.63 12.90 3.53
C GLY A 290 0.46 14.42 3.46
N ALA A 291 -0.03 14.96 2.34
CA ALA A 291 -0.38 16.36 2.28
C ALA A 291 -1.67 16.63 3.09
N PRO A 292 -1.74 17.70 3.89
CA PRO A 292 -2.95 18.03 4.63
C PRO A 292 -4.10 18.40 3.69
N MET A 293 -5.33 18.03 4.06
CA MET A 293 -6.58 18.35 3.40
C MET A 293 -7.47 19.20 4.34
N GLU A 294 -8.74 18.86 4.52
CA GLU A 294 -9.61 19.54 5.47
C GLU A 294 -9.26 19.25 6.94
N PRO A 295 -9.38 20.23 7.85
CA PRO A 295 -9.25 19.97 9.27
C PRO A 295 -10.42 19.12 9.80
N ILE A 296 -10.21 18.46 10.94
CA ILE A 296 -11.27 17.70 11.61
C ILE A 296 -12.43 18.64 12.01
N GLY A 297 -13.64 18.30 11.59
CA GLY A 297 -14.86 19.05 11.87
C GLY A 297 -15.66 18.50 13.05
N PHE A 298 -15.30 17.31 13.55
CA PHE A 298 -16.01 16.63 14.62
C PHE A 298 -15.09 15.85 15.54
N VAL A 299 -15.53 15.75 16.80
CA VAL A 299 -15.02 14.80 17.79
C VAL A 299 -16.20 14.04 18.38
N TYR A 300 -16.30 12.74 18.12
CA TYR A 300 -17.34 11.90 18.73
C TYR A 300 -16.81 11.16 19.94
N ILE A 301 -17.62 11.04 20.99
CA ILE A 301 -17.32 10.25 22.18
C ILE A 301 -18.38 9.15 22.30
N GLY A 302 -17.95 7.88 22.27
CA GLY A 302 -18.84 6.73 22.39
C GLY A 302 -18.38 5.51 21.60
N THR A 303 -19.19 4.46 21.58
CA THR A 303 -18.86 3.22 20.86
C THR A 303 -19.16 3.33 19.36
N GLN A 304 -18.54 2.44 18.58
CA GLN A 304 -18.84 2.33 17.15
C GLN A 304 -20.32 2.05 16.89
N ASP A 305 -20.95 1.15 17.66
CA ASP A 305 -22.36 0.80 17.51
C ASP A 305 -23.28 2.01 17.75
N GLN A 306 -22.95 2.86 18.73
CA GLN A 306 -23.69 4.09 18.98
C GLN A 306 -23.59 5.05 17.79
N LEU A 307 -22.41 5.15 17.19
CA LEU A 307 -22.17 5.99 16.03
C LEU A 307 -22.95 5.47 14.83
N GLU A 308 -22.80 4.20 14.47
CA GLU A 308 -23.53 3.56 13.37
C GLU A 308 -25.04 3.67 13.54
N HIS A 309 -25.55 3.42 14.75
CA HIS A 309 -26.98 3.53 15.04
C HIS A 309 -27.51 4.96 14.87
N ARG A 310 -26.75 5.97 15.32
CA ARG A 310 -27.15 7.38 15.23
C ARG A 310 -27.17 7.87 13.78
N PHE A 311 -26.16 7.53 12.99
CA PHE A 311 -26.11 7.84 11.56
C PHE A 311 -27.23 7.13 10.79
N ALA A 312 -27.46 5.83 11.03
CA ALA A 312 -28.53 5.08 10.38
C ALA A 312 -29.93 5.67 10.65
N ARG A 313 -30.20 6.16 11.87
CA ARG A 313 -31.46 6.85 12.22
C ARG A 313 -31.65 8.18 11.52
N ALA A 314 -30.56 8.80 11.05
CA ALA A 314 -30.56 10.04 10.30
C ALA A 314 -30.52 9.81 8.78
N GLU A 315 -30.77 8.57 8.32
CA GLU A 315 -30.72 8.17 6.90
C GLU A 315 -29.34 8.39 6.24
N TRP A 316 -28.28 8.22 7.03
CA TRP A 316 -26.92 8.10 6.53
C TRP A 316 -26.56 6.63 6.38
N TYR A 317 -26.03 6.27 5.22
CA TYR A 317 -25.69 4.91 4.87
C TYR A 317 -24.18 4.69 4.99
N ARG A 318 -23.79 3.56 5.57
CA ARG A 318 -22.39 3.18 5.68
C ARG A 318 -21.82 2.91 4.29
N ALA A 319 -20.69 3.52 3.97
CA ALA A 319 -19.98 3.30 2.71
C ALA A 319 -19.46 1.86 2.63
N ASP A 320 -19.56 1.26 1.45
CA ASP A 320 -18.96 -0.03 1.16
C ASP A 320 -17.43 0.09 1.21
N PRO A 321 -16.70 -0.98 1.59
CA PRO A 321 -15.25 -0.96 1.59
C PRO A 321 -14.68 -0.60 0.21
N TRP A 322 -13.60 0.18 0.21
CA TRP A 322 -12.88 0.47 -1.02
C TRP A 322 -12.25 -0.82 -1.56
N THR A 323 -12.75 -1.36 -2.67
CA THR A 323 -12.19 -2.52 -3.36
C THR A 323 -12.17 -2.25 -4.86
N PRO A 324 -11.37 -3.00 -5.66
CA PRO A 324 -11.43 -2.87 -7.11
C PRO A 324 -12.84 -3.11 -7.68
N ALA A 325 -13.61 -4.01 -7.07
CA ALA A 325 -14.98 -4.33 -7.51
C ALA A 325 -15.95 -3.18 -7.20
N THR A 326 -15.96 -2.67 -5.97
CA THR A 326 -16.83 -1.56 -5.54
C THR A 326 -16.45 -0.25 -6.24
N THR A 327 -15.15 -0.03 -6.48
CA THR A 327 -14.66 1.13 -7.27
C THR A 327 -15.14 1.05 -8.72
N LEU A 328 -15.02 -0.11 -9.38
CA LEU A 328 -15.52 -0.28 -10.74
C LEU A 328 -17.03 -0.09 -10.82
N GLN A 329 -17.77 -0.62 -9.84
CA GLN A 329 -19.20 -0.40 -9.71
C GLN A 329 -19.54 1.08 -9.56
N ALA A 330 -18.85 1.80 -8.67
CA ALA A 330 -19.03 3.23 -8.48
C ALA A 330 -18.80 4.01 -9.78
N VAL A 331 -17.76 3.70 -10.54
CA VAL A 331 -17.50 4.31 -11.87
C VAL A 331 -18.66 4.05 -12.83
N VAL A 332 -19.14 2.81 -12.92
CA VAL A 332 -20.25 2.45 -13.82
C VAL A 332 -21.55 3.15 -13.42
N VAL A 333 -21.86 3.23 -12.12
CA VAL A 333 -23.04 3.94 -11.60
C VAL A 333 -22.94 5.44 -11.89
N ALA A 334 -21.78 6.05 -11.63
CA ALA A 334 -21.53 7.47 -11.88
C ALA A 334 -21.75 7.83 -13.36
N LEU A 335 -21.22 7.03 -14.28
CA LEU A 335 -21.39 7.23 -15.72
C LEU A 335 -22.85 7.11 -16.19
N ARG A 336 -23.69 6.39 -15.45
CA ARG A 336 -25.11 6.25 -15.73
C ARG A 336 -25.99 7.30 -15.06
N GLY A 337 -25.40 8.21 -14.27
CA GLY A 337 -26.14 9.19 -13.48
C GLY A 337 -27.05 8.54 -12.43
N GLN A 338 -26.70 7.33 -11.97
CA GLN A 338 -27.50 6.58 -11.00
C GLN A 338 -27.07 6.88 -9.56
N GLN A 339 -27.93 6.51 -8.60
CA GLN A 339 -27.62 6.55 -7.18
C GLN A 339 -26.90 5.26 -6.76
N TYR A 340 -25.92 5.39 -5.87
CA TYR A 340 -25.35 4.29 -5.10
C TYR A 340 -25.13 4.81 -3.67
N ALA A 341 -26.11 4.57 -2.81
CA ALA A 341 -26.18 5.18 -1.46
C ALA A 341 -25.04 4.73 -0.52
N THR A 342 -24.41 3.61 -0.81
CA THR A 342 -23.29 3.04 -0.03
C THR A 342 -22.00 3.05 -0.85
N ALA A 343 -21.84 3.98 -1.79
CA ALA A 343 -20.66 3.98 -2.65
C ALA A 343 -19.38 4.06 -1.82
N PRO A 344 -18.30 3.40 -2.26
CA PRO A 344 -17.02 3.52 -1.58
C PRO A 344 -16.49 4.95 -1.73
N VAL A 345 -15.97 5.49 -0.64
CA VAL A 345 -15.22 6.75 -0.66
C VAL A 345 -13.76 6.48 -1.05
N THR A 346 -13.12 7.48 -1.64
CA THR A 346 -11.66 7.44 -1.81
C THR A 346 -11.01 7.52 -0.42
N PRO A 347 -10.05 6.63 -0.11
CA PRO A 347 -9.42 6.62 1.21
C PRO A 347 -8.73 7.93 1.54
N ALA A 348 -8.89 8.37 2.79
CA ALA A 348 -8.20 9.51 3.36
C ALA A 348 -7.62 9.12 4.72
N TYR A 349 -6.55 9.80 5.12
CA TYR A 349 -5.77 9.37 6.27
C TYR A 349 -5.85 10.38 7.40
N LEU A 350 -5.67 9.92 8.63
CA LEU A 350 -5.49 10.74 9.80
C LEU A 350 -4.30 10.19 10.58
N ALA A 351 -3.19 10.94 10.61
CA ALA A 351 -1.93 10.46 11.14
C ALA A 351 -1.49 9.11 10.50
N ALA A 352 -1.53 9.07 9.16
CA ALA A 352 -1.24 7.89 8.32
C ALA A 352 -2.19 6.67 8.44
N GLU A 353 -3.18 6.71 9.34
CA GLU A 353 -4.20 5.66 9.46
C GLU A 353 -5.40 5.95 8.54
N PRO A 354 -5.91 4.96 7.77
CA PRO A 354 -7.08 5.17 6.92
C PRO A 354 -8.36 5.34 7.74
N GLU A 355 -9.42 5.86 7.11
CA GLU A 355 -10.71 6.03 7.77
C GLU A 355 -11.25 4.68 8.28
N THR A 356 -11.79 4.70 9.50
CA THR A 356 -12.38 3.50 10.11
C THR A 356 -13.80 3.28 9.60
N LEU A 357 -14.54 4.38 9.41
CA LEU A 357 -15.90 4.40 8.91
C LEU A 357 -16.05 5.58 7.94
N ALA A 358 -16.93 5.42 6.96
CA ALA A 358 -17.44 6.51 6.18
C ALA A 358 -18.95 6.36 6.03
N PHE A 359 -19.66 7.48 6.02
CA PHE A 359 -21.10 7.53 5.81
C PHE A 359 -21.43 8.48 4.68
N GLU A 360 -22.43 8.11 3.89
CA GLU A 360 -22.93 8.89 2.78
C GLU A 360 -24.44 9.15 2.96
N GLN A 361 -24.89 10.33 2.54
CA GLN A 361 -26.31 10.67 2.46
C GLN A 361 -26.61 11.29 1.08
N PRO A 362 -27.61 10.78 0.34
CA PRO A 362 -28.00 11.33 -0.94
C PRO A 362 -28.47 12.79 -0.85
N THR A 363 -28.18 13.58 -1.86
CA THR A 363 -28.79 14.91 -2.06
C THR A 363 -30.14 14.78 -2.80
N ASP A 364 -30.86 15.89 -2.94
CA ASP A 364 -32.10 15.97 -3.74
C ASP A 364 -31.91 15.56 -5.21
N THR A 365 -30.68 15.68 -5.75
CA THR A 365 -30.38 15.23 -7.12
C THR A 365 -30.38 13.71 -7.26
N ASN A 366 -30.22 13.00 -6.13
CA ASN A 366 -30.22 11.55 -6.01
C ASN A 366 -29.28 10.84 -7.00
N THR A 367 -28.06 11.37 -7.16
CA THR A 367 -27.01 10.78 -7.99
C THR A 367 -25.75 10.53 -7.18
N LEU A 368 -24.91 9.58 -7.62
CA LEU A 368 -23.59 9.37 -7.01
C LEU A 368 -22.69 10.62 -7.13
N ALA A 369 -22.94 11.48 -8.11
CA ALA A 369 -22.14 12.67 -8.34
C ALA A 369 -22.35 13.75 -7.26
N GLN A 370 -23.49 13.76 -6.54
CA GLN A 370 -23.73 14.71 -5.46
C GLN A 370 -24.24 14.02 -4.20
N ARG A 371 -23.40 14.01 -3.16
CA ARG A 371 -23.69 13.37 -1.89
C ARG A 371 -22.97 14.03 -0.74
N HIS A 372 -23.69 14.12 0.38
CA HIS A 372 -23.11 14.45 1.67
C HIS A 372 -22.27 13.27 2.13
N HIS A 373 -21.06 13.51 2.62
CA HIS A 373 -20.23 12.44 3.15
C HIS A 373 -19.39 12.88 4.36
N THR A 374 -19.16 11.93 5.25
CA THR A 374 -18.26 12.09 6.39
C THR A 374 -17.34 10.90 6.51
N ARG A 375 -16.07 11.16 6.83
CA ARG A 375 -15.07 10.15 7.14
C ARG A 375 -14.74 10.23 8.61
N ILE A 376 -14.62 9.08 9.26
CA ILE A 376 -14.49 8.97 10.71
C ILE A 376 -13.34 8.01 11.04
N TRP A 377 -12.40 8.51 11.82
CA TRP A 377 -11.22 7.78 12.28
C TRP A 377 -11.33 7.47 13.76
N ARG A 378 -11.06 6.21 14.11
CA ARG A 378 -10.85 5.84 15.51
C ARG A 378 -9.51 6.39 15.98
N THR A 379 -9.53 7.16 17.06
CA THR A 379 -8.28 7.68 17.65
C THR A 379 -7.78 6.72 18.73
N ARG A 380 -6.53 6.91 19.17
CA ARG A 380 -5.97 6.21 20.34
C ARG A 380 -6.52 6.72 21.67
N PHE A 381 -7.36 7.76 21.68
CA PHE A 381 -7.79 8.42 22.90
C PHE A 381 -9.12 7.88 23.42
N THR A 382 -9.31 7.96 24.74
CA THR A 382 -10.57 7.64 25.41
C THR A 382 -10.94 8.73 26.40
N VAL A 383 -12.24 8.96 26.61
CA VAL A 383 -12.78 9.82 27.69
C VAL A 383 -13.68 8.96 28.53
N ASP A 384 -13.44 8.88 29.84
CA ASP A 384 -14.18 7.99 30.76
C ASP A 384 -14.24 6.53 30.27
N GLY A 385 -13.16 6.05 29.64
CA GLY A 385 -13.08 4.71 29.06
C GLY A 385 -13.82 4.53 27.73
N ARG A 386 -14.52 5.56 27.24
CA ARG A 386 -15.25 5.54 25.96
C ARG A 386 -14.33 5.98 24.82
N PRO A 387 -14.36 5.33 23.64
CA PRO A 387 -13.54 5.73 22.50
C PRO A 387 -13.81 7.16 22.02
N VAL A 388 -12.73 7.84 21.62
CA VAL A 388 -12.80 9.14 20.93
C VAL A 388 -12.55 8.93 19.44
N TRP A 389 -13.39 9.56 18.62
CA TRP A 389 -13.32 9.52 17.16
C TRP A 389 -13.14 10.94 16.62
N ALA A 390 -12.36 11.09 15.57
CA ALA A 390 -12.24 12.34 14.82
C ALA A 390 -12.91 12.17 13.46
N ALA A 391 -13.53 13.21 12.91
CA ALA A 391 -14.16 13.12 11.60
C ALA A 391 -14.12 14.42 10.79
N THR A 392 -14.25 14.29 9.47
CA THR A 392 -14.37 15.40 8.52
C THR A 392 -15.77 15.45 7.91
N ALA A 393 -16.11 16.59 7.32
CA ALA A 393 -17.40 16.89 6.71
C ALA A 393 -17.17 17.40 5.29
N SER A 394 -17.74 16.74 4.29
CA SER A 394 -17.53 17.12 2.89
C SER A 394 -18.78 16.83 2.05
N LEU A 395 -19.13 17.76 1.16
CA LEU A 395 -20.21 17.62 0.18
C LEU A 395 -19.62 17.45 -1.21
N ASP A 396 -19.89 16.34 -1.88
CA ASP A 396 -19.52 16.19 -3.29
C ASP A 396 -20.49 17.01 -4.17
N GLN A 397 -19.96 17.88 -5.02
CA GLN A 397 -20.64 18.68 -6.04
C GLN A 397 -20.19 18.31 -7.46
N GLY A 398 -20.35 17.04 -7.81
CA GLY A 398 -20.14 16.55 -9.18
C GLY A 398 -18.97 15.58 -9.31
N ALA A 399 -18.99 14.81 -10.39
CA ALA A 399 -17.92 13.90 -10.78
C ALA A 399 -17.21 14.45 -12.03
N GLY A 400 -15.91 14.70 -11.92
CA GLY A 400 -15.01 15.09 -12.99
C GLY A 400 -14.00 13.98 -13.34
N LEU A 401 -13.16 14.24 -14.33
CA LEU A 401 -12.01 13.40 -14.67
C LEU A 401 -10.76 14.28 -14.62
N VAL A 402 -9.78 13.94 -13.77
CA VAL A 402 -8.55 14.73 -13.62
C VAL A 402 -7.33 13.97 -14.16
N GLY A 403 -6.40 14.73 -14.76
CA GLY A 403 -5.12 14.25 -15.27
C GLY A 403 -5.17 13.55 -16.63
N ALA A 404 -3.99 13.24 -17.18
CA ALA A 404 -3.84 12.57 -18.47
C ALA A 404 -4.47 11.16 -18.52
N ALA A 405 -4.65 10.52 -17.35
CA ALA A 405 -5.27 9.21 -17.19
C ALA A 405 -6.81 9.26 -17.05
N ARG A 406 -7.42 10.46 -16.98
CA ARG A 406 -8.86 10.65 -16.74
C ARG A 406 -9.37 9.80 -15.57
N LEU A 407 -8.76 9.93 -14.40
CA LEU A 407 -9.25 9.25 -13.21
C LEU A 407 -10.48 9.99 -12.67
N PRO A 408 -11.52 9.30 -12.18
CA PRO A 408 -12.69 9.94 -11.60
C PRO A 408 -12.28 10.76 -10.37
N THR A 409 -12.68 12.03 -10.32
CA THR A 409 -12.54 12.87 -9.12
C THR A 409 -13.88 13.48 -8.77
N HIS A 410 -14.09 13.73 -7.48
CA HIS A 410 -15.26 14.46 -7.00
C HIS A 410 -14.85 15.93 -6.78
N HIS A 411 -15.73 16.85 -7.15
CA HIS A 411 -15.58 18.24 -6.70
C HIS A 411 -16.20 18.35 -5.32
N ILE A 412 -15.54 18.99 -4.36
CA ILE A 412 -16.09 19.17 -3.01
C ILE A 412 -16.57 20.61 -2.86
N ASP A 413 -17.74 20.82 -2.24
CA ASP A 413 -18.21 22.16 -1.90
C ASP A 413 -17.17 22.87 -1.00
N PRO A 414 -16.80 24.12 -1.30
CA PRO A 414 -15.78 24.83 -0.54
C PRO A 414 -16.18 25.13 0.92
N ASP A 415 -17.46 25.11 1.28
CA ASP A 415 -17.98 25.40 2.62
C ASP A 415 -18.12 24.12 3.47
N VAL A 416 -16.99 23.64 4.02
CA VAL A 416 -16.98 22.46 4.91
C VAL A 416 -17.72 22.71 6.23
N ASP A 417 -17.91 23.97 6.63
CA ASP A 417 -18.64 24.34 7.85
C ASP A 417 -20.16 24.24 7.66
N ALA A 418 -20.66 24.58 6.47
CA ALA A 418 -22.05 24.33 6.09
C ALA A 418 -22.36 22.84 6.13
N GLU A 419 -21.44 22.00 5.63
CA GLU A 419 -21.61 20.55 5.67
C GLU A 419 -21.56 20.00 7.11
N ARG A 420 -20.64 20.48 7.95
CA ARG A 420 -20.64 20.18 9.40
C ARG A 420 -22.00 20.52 10.02
N THR A 421 -22.57 21.66 9.64
CA THR A 421 -23.88 22.10 10.16
C THR A 421 -25.02 21.20 9.65
N HIS A 422 -24.97 20.75 8.41
CA HIS A 422 -25.93 19.79 7.84
C HIS A 422 -25.94 18.48 8.62
N ILE A 423 -24.77 17.87 8.83
CA ILE A 423 -24.60 16.63 9.61
C ILE A 423 -25.12 16.80 11.04
N LEU A 424 -24.80 17.91 11.72
CA LEU A 424 -25.31 18.16 13.07
C LEU A 424 -26.85 18.18 13.12
N ARG A 425 -27.48 18.89 12.16
CA ARG A 425 -28.94 18.96 12.08
C ARG A 425 -29.55 17.59 11.78
N SER A 426 -29.00 16.82 10.84
CA SER A 426 -29.50 15.48 10.53
C SER A 426 -29.39 14.53 11.72
N LEU A 427 -28.36 14.67 12.55
CA LEU A 427 -28.17 13.92 13.79
C LEU A 427 -28.98 14.46 14.99
N GLY A 428 -29.83 15.47 14.78
CA GLY A 428 -30.69 16.07 15.81
C GLY A 428 -29.95 16.93 16.84
N ILE A 429 -28.75 17.43 16.51
CA ILE A 429 -27.90 18.24 17.39
C ILE A 429 -28.08 19.71 17.02
N THR A 430 -28.82 20.44 17.84
CA THR A 430 -29.17 21.85 17.58
C THR A 430 -28.28 22.86 18.30
N ARG A 431 -27.51 22.42 19.31
CA ARG A 431 -26.60 23.27 20.11
C ARG A 431 -25.28 22.52 20.35
N PRO A 432 -24.43 22.38 19.33
CA PRO A 432 -23.13 21.72 19.48
C PRO A 432 -22.21 22.56 20.38
N GLU A 433 -21.33 21.89 21.12
CA GLU A 433 -20.14 22.54 21.67
C GLU A 433 -19.10 22.61 20.56
N LEU A 434 -18.71 23.83 20.16
CA LEU A 434 -17.68 24.05 19.14
C LEU A 434 -16.38 24.45 19.81
N VAL A 435 -15.30 23.76 19.46
CA VAL A 435 -13.97 24.02 20.00
C VAL A 435 -13.01 24.31 18.86
N GLN A 436 -12.15 25.33 19.02
CA GLN A 436 -11.17 25.72 18.01
C GLN A 436 -10.09 24.63 17.89
N VAL A 437 -9.84 24.15 16.67
CA VAL A 437 -8.79 23.18 16.35
C VAL A 437 -7.63 23.86 15.65
N VAL A 438 -7.93 24.64 14.61
CA VAL A 438 -6.96 25.41 13.80
C VAL A 438 -7.47 26.82 13.60
N ASP A 439 -6.63 27.78 13.23
CA ASP A 439 -7.13 29.12 12.91
C ASP A 439 -8.07 29.10 11.69
N PRO A 440 -9.04 30.04 11.59
CA PRO A 440 -9.86 30.19 10.40
C PRO A 440 -8.98 30.36 9.15
N GLN A 441 -9.22 29.55 8.12
CA GLN A 441 -8.31 29.48 6.98
C GLN A 441 -9.02 29.18 5.66
N LEU A 442 -8.36 29.58 4.58
CA LEU A 442 -8.57 29.07 3.23
C LEU A 442 -7.56 27.94 3.00
N GLY A 443 -8.03 26.78 2.56
CA GLY A 443 -7.20 25.61 2.29
C GLY A 443 -7.47 25.02 0.91
N HIS A 444 -6.77 23.94 0.59
CA HIS A 444 -7.03 23.15 -0.62
C HIS A 444 -7.18 21.66 -0.27
N ASN A 445 -8.11 20.97 -0.92
CA ASN A 445 -8.32 19.53 -0.75
C ASN A 445 -7.32 18.70 -1.59
N ALA A 446 -7.46 17.36 -1.56
CA ALA A 446 -6.61 16.43 -2.34
C ALA A 446 -6.59 16.69 -3.85
N SER A 447 -7.68 17.24 -4.39
CA SER A 447 -7.86 17.55 -5.81
C SER A 447 -7.32 18.94 -6.17
N GLY A 448 -6.85 19.72 -5.18
CA GLY A 448 -6.40 21.10 -5.36
C GLY A 448 -7.54 22.11 -5.40
N GLU A 449 -8.74 21.76 -4.94
CA GLU A 449 -9.89 22.67 -4.88
C GLU A 449 -9.89 23.43 -3.56
N ALA A 450 -10.25 24.70 -3.61
CA ALA A 450 -10.26 25.54 -2.42
C ALA A 450 -11.40 25.16 -1.46
N PHE A 451 -11.13 25.24 -0.16
CA PHE A 451 -12.15 25.21 0.90
C PHE A 451 -11.93 26.36 1.87
N PHE A 452 -12.96 26.72 2.63
CA PHE A 452 -12.87 27.65 3.76
C PHE A 452 -13.49 27.04 5.01
N THR A 453 -12.92 27.36 6.18
CA THR A 453 -13.43 26.89 7.47
C THR A 453 -13.13 27.88 8.58
N ASP A 454 -14.03 27.93 9.56
CA ASP A 454 -13.86 28.60 10.85
C ASP A 454 -12.87 27.88 11.78
N GLY A 455 -12.38 26.70 11.37
CA GLY A 455 -11.35 25.93 12.07
C GLY A 455 -11.83 25.23 13.33
N LYS A 456 -13.14 25.09 13.55
CA LYS A 456 -13.72 24.48 14.74
C LYS A 456 -14.16 23.04 14.52
N ALA A 457 -14.09 22.24 15.58
CA ALA A 457 -14.71 20.92 15.64
C ALA A 457 -15.90 20.93 16.58
N ALA A 458 -16.97 20.25 16.18
CA ALA A 458 -18.11 19.98 17.05
C ALA A 458 -17.86 18.76 17.92
N VAL A 459 -17.94 18.94 19.24
CA VAL A 459 -17.83 17.85 20.21
C VAL A 459 -19.21 17.24 20.42
N VAL A 460 -19.31 15.93 20.16
CA VAL A 460 -20.57 15.19 20.17
C VAL A 460 -20.42 13.95 21.04
N ASP A 461 -21.10 13.96 22.19
CA ASP A 461 -21.26 12.75 22.99
C ASP A 461 -22.46 11.95 22.46
N LEU A 462 -22.21 10.68 22.12
CA LEU A 462 -23.22 9.83 21.51
C LEU A 462 -24.33 9.38 22.49
N ASP A 463 -24.12 9.53 23.80
CA ASP A 463 -25.12 9.25 24.83
C ASP A 463 -26.05 10.44 25.11
N THR A 464 -25.67 11.66 24.67
CA THR A 464 -26.54 12.82 24.89
C THR A 464 -27.78 12.73 23.99
N ALA A 465 -28.95 12.80 24.61
CA ALA A 465 -30.24 12.86 23.92
C ALA A 465 -30.28 14.05 22.94
N PRO A 466 -31.03 13.96 21.82
CA PRO A 466 -31.19 15.06 20.88
C PRO A 466 -31.56 16.36 21.59
N GLY A 467 -30.74 17.41 21.43
CA GLY A 467 -30.95 18.73 22.05
C GLY A 467 -30.21 19.01 23.36
N GLN A 468 -29.41 18.09 23.90
CA GLN A 468 -28.51 18.36 25.03
C GLN A 468 -27.06 18.61 24.59
N VAL A 469 -26.35 19.49 25.30
CA VAL A 469 -24.96 19.90 25.02
C VAL A 469 -24.01 18.99 25.81
N TYR A 470 -22.89 18.59 25.21
CA TYR A 470 -21.77 18.02 25.96
C TYR A 470 -21.33 19.00 27.05
N ARG A 471 -20.93 18.49 28.21
CA ARG A 471 -20.31 19.29 29.26
C ARG A 471 -19.05 18.54 29.69
N PRO A 472 -17.85 19.13 29.54
CA PRO A 472 -16.64 18.51 30.03
C PRO A 472 -16.79 18.21 31.53
N THR A 473 -16.44 17.01 31.95
CA THR A 473 -16.26 16.67 33.36
C THR A 473 -15.09 17.51 33.87
N ARG A 474 -15.37 18.67 34.49
CA ARG A 474 -14.34 19.45 35.18
C ARG A 474 -13.71 18.53 36.23
N SER A 475 -12.45 18.16 36.06
CA SER A 475 -11.68 17.58 37.16
C SER A 475 -11.70 18.60 38.30
N SER A 476 -12.29 18.24 39.43
CA SER A 476 -12.13 19.01 40.66
C SER A 476 -10.66 18.99 41.02
N VAL A 477 -9.92 20.03 40.64
CA VAL A 477 -8.68 20.38 41.33
C VAL A 477 -9.08 20.73 42.77
N PRO A 478 -8.68 19.96 43.79
CA PRO A 478 -8.95 20.33 45.16
C PRO A 478 -7.91 21.37 45.55
N GLY A 479 -8.31 22.65 45.56
CA GLY A 479 -7.45 23.70 46.12
C GLY A 479 -7.63 25.08 45.53
N GLU A 480 -8.83 25.64 45.63
CA GLU A 480 -8.95 27.10 45.82
C GLU A 480 -10.07 27.33 46.82
N ALA A 481 -9.70 27.19 48.10
CA ALA A 481 -10.55 27.62 49.19
C ALA A 481 -10.77 29.12 49.05
N SER A 482 -12.05 29.49 49.02
CA SER A 482 -12.58 30.84 49.17
C SER A 482 -11.75 31.66 50.16
N ALA A 483 -11.03 32.67 49.65
CA ALA A 483 -10.47 33.71 50.49
C ALA A 483 -11.63 34.55 51.04
N THR A 484 -11.96 34.31 52.31
CA THR A 484 -12.76 35.22 53.12
C THR A 484 -11.96 36.51 53.36
N PRO A 485 -12.55 37.71 53.20
CA PRO A 485 -11.87 38.95 53.53
C PRO A 485 -11.99 39.18 55.04
N THR A 486 -10.95 38.83 55.79
CA THR A 486 -10.75 39.39 57.12
C THR A 486 -10.01 40.71 56.96
N GLY A 487 -10.73 41.82 57.16
CA GLY A 487 -10.11 43.07 57.54
C GLY A 487 -9.47 42.97 58.94
N TRP A 488 -8.61 43.93 59.25
CA TRP A 488 -8.55 44.75 60.49
C TRP A 488 -7.13 45.31 60.67
N CYS A 489 -7.10 46.63 60.91
CA CYS A 489 -6.05 47.48 61.50
C CYS A 489 -4.82 47.86 60.65
#